data_AF-A0A0F5EWA0-F1
#
_entry.id   AF-A0A0F5EWA0-F1
#
_cell.length_a   1.000
_cell.length_b   1.000
_cell.length_c   1.000
_cell.angle_alpha   90.00
_cell.angle_beta   90.00
_cell.angle_gamma   90.00
#
_symmetry.space_group_name_H-M   'P 1'
#
loop_
_entity.id
_entity.type
_entity.pdbx_description
1 polymer ?
#
loop_
_entity_poly.entity_id
_entity_poly.type
_entity_poly.pdbx_seq_one_letter_code
_entity_poly.pdbx_strand_id
1 'polypeptide(L)'
;MLGIIADDFTGASDIASFLTENGLRTVQMNGVPSQPLQNQDRQGKVEAIMISLKSRSNPVDEAVQQSLHALTWLQKNGCTQFYFKYCSTFDSTAKGNIGPVTDALMQALATDFTVISPALPINGRTIFNGYLFVGEVLLSESGMRHHPITPMTDANLLRLMDAQAQGKTGLVAYANVVQGSERVKARFAELKQQGYRYAVVDAVDNSQLAVLADAVADFKLVTGGSGLAAYMAARLSGGKKGDNAFTPTKGKTVVLSGSCSVMTNQQVENYQKKAPHLFLDVEQAINHPDYADKLYQWTMENLDSPLAPMIYATVPPEKLNAIQNEFGAERASQAIEQTFARLAEKLKNAGVTNFITAGGETSSIVVQQLGFSGFHIGKQIAPGVPWLKAVEEPIYLALKSGNFGKVDFFEFAQGMAV
;
A
#
# COMPACT_ATOMS: atom_id res chain seq x y z
N MET A 1 20.05 -4.37 1.66
CA MET A 1 18.76 -3.65 1.79
C MET A 1 17.77 -4.27 0.82
N LEU A 2 16.50 -4.37 1.20
CA LEU A 2 15.44 -4.91 0.34
C LEU A 2 14.86 -3.80 -0.55
N GLY A 3 14.76 -4.03 -1.85
CA GLY A 3 14.10 -3.13 -2.78
C GLY A 3 12.78 -3.71 -3.28
N ILE A 4 11.66 -3.04 -3.05
CA ILE A 4 10.33 -3.49 -3.49
C ILE A 4 9.84 -2.63 -4.65
N ILE A 5 9.30 -3.28 -5.67
CA ILE A 5 8.59 -2.65 -6.80
C ILE A 5 7.15 -3.13 -6.71
N ALA A 6 6.20 -2.23 -6.45
CA ALA A 6 4.79 -2.55 -6.29
C ALA A 6 3.98 -2.05 -7.48
N ASP A 7 3.04 -2.86 -7.97
CA ASP A 7 2.21 -2.55 -9.14
C ASP A 7 1.09 -1.53 -8.89
N ASP A 8 0.78 -1.25 -7.63
CA ASP A 8 -0.20 -0.27 -7.18
C ASP A 8 0.18 0.41 -5.85
N PHE A 9 -0.49 1.54 -5.55
CA PHE A 9 -0.28 2.32 -4.33
C PHE A 9 -0.85 1.66 -3.07
N THR A 10 -2.02 1.05 -3.18
CA THR A 10 -2.68 0.39 -2.04
C THR A 10 -1.88 -0.84 -1.60
N GLY A 11 -1.45 -1.67 -2.56
CA GLY A 11 -0.60 -2.81 -2.27
C GLY A 11 0.77 -2.40 -1.76
N ALA A 12 1.34 -1.28 -2.23
CA ALA A 12 2.56 -0.71 -1.66
C ALA A 12 2.38 -0.35 -0.17
N SER A 13 1.30 0.34 0.19
CA SER A 13 1.06 0.71 1.58
C SER A 13 0.87 -0.51 2.49
N ASP A 14 0.18 -1.54 1.98
CA ASP A 14 -0.04 -2.81 2.69
C ASP A 14 1.27 -3.55 2.99
N ILE A 15 2.09 -3.84 1.97
CA ILE A 15 3.38 -4.52 2.19
C ILE A 15 4.31 -3.67 3.06
N ALA A 16 4.29 -2.34 2.95
CA ALA A 16 5.15 -1.48 3.76
C ALA A 16 4.80 -1.52 5.25
N SER A 17 3.51 -1.65 5.58
CA SER A 17 3.05 -1.93 6.94
C SER A 17 3.58 -3.28 7.44
N PHE A 18 3.45 -4.35 6.65
CA PHE A 18 3.95 -5.67 7.03
C PHE A 18 5.47 -5.71 7.27
N LEU A 19 6.26 -4.99 6.48
CA LEU A 19 7.71 -4.89 6.66
C LEU A 19 8.04 -4.18 7.98
N THR A 20 7.36 -3.08 8.27
CA THR A 20 7.57 -2.25 9.46
C THR A 20 7.14 -2.98 10.74
N GLU A 21 5.98 -3.62 10.74
CA GLU A 21 5.49 -4.43 11.85
C GLU A 21 6.38 -5.65 12.15
N ASN A 22 7.14 -6.12 11.15
CA ASN A 22 8.16 -7.16 11.30
C ASN A 22 9.59 -6.61 11.42
N GLY A 23 9.72 -5.34 11.81
CA GLY A 23 10.95 -4.77 12.35
C GLY A 23 11.92 -4.18 11.32
N LEU A 24 11.52 -4.01 10.05
CA LEU A 24 12.33 -3.31 9.06
C LEU A 24 11.93 -1.84 8.94
N ARG A 25 12.91 -0.93 9.05
CA ARG A 25 12.69 0.48 8.72
C ARG A 25 12.45 0.64 7.23
N THR A 26 11.26 1.09 6.88
CA THR A 26 10.76 1.09 5.51
C THR A 26 10.46 2.50 5.02
N VAL A 27 10.84 2.79 3.77
CA VAL A 27 10.45 4.00 3.04
C VAL A 27 9.64 3.61 1.81
N GLN A 28 8.50 4.25 1.60
CA GLN A 28 7.69 4.15 0.38
C GLN A 28 7.85 5.42 -0.46
N MET A 29 8.25 5.26 -1.72
CA MET A 29 8.30 6.32 -2.73
C MET A 29 7.10 6.19 -3.68
N ASN A 30 6.51 7.31 -4.04
CA ASN A 30 5.39 7.41 -4.96
C ASN A 30 5.92 7.66 -6.38
N GLY A 31 5.98 6.61 -7.20
CA GLY A 31 6.68 6.64 -8.47
C GLY A 31 8.20 6.55 -8.31
N VAL A 32 8.91 6.59 -9.43
CA VAL A 32 10.38 6.53 -9.45
C VAL A 32 10.94 7.93 -9.17
N PRO A 33 11.69 8.14 -8.08
CA PRO A 33 12.25 9.45 -7.77
C PRO A 33 13.35 9.85 -8.77
N SER A 34 13.50 11.16 -9.01
CA SER A 34 14.59 11.70 -9.83
C SER A 34 15.92 11.82 -9.07
N GLN A 35 15.85 11.92 -7.75
CA GLN A 35 17.01 12.05 -6.86
C GLN A 35 17.23 10.77 -6.05
N PRO A 36 18.47 10.46 -5.63
CA PRO A 36 18.73 9.40 -4.66
C PRO A 36 18.03 9.69 -3.33
N LEU A 37 17.71 8.63 -2.59
CA LEU A 37 17.21 8.77 -1.22
C LEU A 37 18.33 9.35 -0.37
N GLN A 38 18.05 10.45 0.33
CA GLN A 38 19.00 11.00 1.28
C GLN A 38 19.05 10.05 2.49
N ASN A 39 20.06 9.19 2.51
CA ASN A 39 20.15 8.00 3.37
C ASN A 39 20.43 8.26 4.87
N GLN A 40 20.08 9.44 5.39
CA GLN A 40 20.27 9.78 6.80
C GLN A 40 19.15 10.69 7.28
N ASP A 41 18.24 10.13 8.07
CA ASP A 41 17.49 10.91 9.04
C ASP A 41 17.86 10.43 10.46
N ARG A 42 17.37 11.13 11.48
CA ARG A 42 17.65 10.81 12.89
C ARG A 42 17.14 9.42 13.33
N GLN A 43 16.33 8.72 12.53
CA GLN A 43 15.75 7.40 12.83
C GLN A 43 16.66 6.23 12.35
N GLY A 44 17.77 6.55 11.68
CA GLY A 44 18.82 5.61 11.31
C GLY A 44 18.66 5.00 9.92
N LYS A 45 19.40 3.92 9.63
CA LYS A 45 19.54 3.38 8.28
C LYS A 45 18.26 2.67 7.80
N VAL A 46 17.73 3.09 6.66
CA VAL A 46 16.63 2.42 5.96
C VAL A 46 17.05 0.98 5.58
N GLU A 47 16.14 0.03 5.78
CA GLU A 47 16.38 -1.41 5.58
C GLU A 47 15.55 -2.01 4.45
N ALA A 48 14.45 -1.33 4.08
CA ALA A 48 13.66 -1.61 2.90
C ALA A 48 13.22 -0.30 2.22
N ILE A 49 13.35 -0.24 0.89
CA ILE A 49 12.79 0.85 0.08
C ILE A 49 11.78 0.26 -0.89
N MET A 50 10.64 0.90 -1.01
CA MET A 50 9.56 0.51 -1.88
C MET A 50 9.23 1.62 -2.87
N ILE A 51 9.03 1.25 -4.13
CA ILE A 51 8.51 2.14 -5.16
C ILE A 51 7.10 1.68 -5.52
N SER A 52 6.13 2.56 -5.28
CA SER A 52 4.75 2.39 -5.73
C SER A 52 4.60 2.85 -7.17
N LEU A 53 4.17 1.96 -8.06
CA LEU A 53 3.83 2.28 -9.44
C LEU A 53 2.30 2.26 -9.66
N LYS A 54 1.88 2.57 -10.88
CA LYS A 54 0.51 2.36 -11.37
C LYS A 54 0.56 1.40 -12.57
N SER A 55 1.17 0.24 -12.35
CA SER A 55 1.61 -0.65 -13.43
C SER A 55 0.83 -1.97 -13.54
N ARG A 56 -0.28 -2.13 -12.79
CA ARG A 56 -1.11 -3.34 -12.83
C ARG A 56 -1.77 -3.61 -14.18
N SER A 57 -2.44 -2.59 -14.72
CA SER A 57 -3.33 -2.72 -15.89
C SER A 57 -3.04 -1.69 -16.98
N ASN A 58 -1.95 -0.92 -16.85
CA ASN A 58 -1.47 -0.05 -17.92
C ASN A 58 -0.82 -0.90 -19.05
N PRO A 59 -0.49 -0.30 -20.21
CA PRO A 59 0.20 -1.01 -21.28
C PRO A 59 1.47 -1.74 -20.79
N VAL A 60 1.67 -2.96 -21.28
CA VAL A 60 2.75 -3.86 -20.85
C VAL A 60 4.12 -3.19 -20.95
N ASP A 61 4.40 -2.52 -22.07
CA ASP A 61 5.68 -1.86 -22.30
C ASP A 61 5.96 -0.75 -21.28
N GLU A 62 4.93 0.01 -20.89
CA GLU A 62 5.04 1.02 -19.85
C GLU A 62 5.29 0.39 -18.47
N ALA A 63 4.58 -0.69 -18.14
CA ALA A 63 4.78 -1.43 -16.88
C ALA A 63 6.21 -1.95 -16.75
N VAL A 64 6.74 -2.53 -17.83
CA VAL A 64 8.12 -3.01 -17.92
C VAL A 64 9.10 -1.86 -17.77
N GLN A 65 8.95 -0.77 -18.54
CA GLN A 65 9.85 0.39 -18.47
C GLN A 65 9.87 1.02 -17.07
N GLN A 66 8.70 1.26 -16.48
CA GLN A 66 8.58 1.81 -15.13
C GLN A 66 9.25 0.91 -14.09
N SER A 67 9.06 -0.42 -14.20
CA SER A 67 9.66 -1.38 -13.28
C SER A 67 11.18 -1.46 -13.41
N LEU A 68 11.72 -1.37 -14.63
CA LEU A 68 13.17 -1.33 -14.87
C LEU A 68 13.81 -0.01 -14.38
N HIS A 69 13.10 1.11 -14.53
CA HIS A 69 13.52 2.39 -13.95
C HIS A 69 13.54 2.32 -12.42
N ALA A 70 12.49 1.75 -11.82
CA ALA A 70 12.41 1.51 -10.37
C ALA A 70 13.57 0.61 -9.89
N LEU A 71 13.83 -0.50 -10.58
CA LEU A 71 14.94 -1.41 -10.29
C LEU A 71 16.28 -0.67 -10.29
N THR A 72 16.56 0.10 -11.35
CA THR A 72 17.80 0.86 -11.50
C THR A 72 17.98 1.86 -10.36
N TRP A 73 16.91 2.57 -9.99
CA TRP A 73 16.95 3.51 -8.88
C TRP A 73 17.20 2.79 -7.54
N LEU A 74 16.53 1.66 -7.28
CA LEU A 74 16.73 0.86 -6.07
C LEU A 74 18.16 0.32 -5.95
N GLN A 75 18.76 -0.14 -7.06
CA GLN A 75 20.16 -0.56 -7.12
C GLN A 75 21.11 0.58 -6.76
N LYS A 76 20.90 1.78 -7.33
CA LYS A 76 21.69 2.98 -7.00
C LYS A 76 21.58 3.39 -5.53
N ASN A 77 20.47 3.05 -4.87
CA ASN A 77 20.27 3.30 -3.44
C ASN A 77 20.79 2.17 -2.54
N GLY A 78 21.43 1.13 -3.08
CA GLY A 78 22.07 0.06 -2.31
C GLY A 78 21.15 -1.12 -1.97
N CYS A 79 20.03 -1.29 -2.69
CA CYS A 79 19.24 -2.52 -2.62
C CYS A 79 19.98 -3.68 -3.28
N THR A 80 19.95 -4.84 -2.64
CA THR A 80 20.70 -6.04 -3.06
C THR A 80 19.82 -7.26 -3.30
N GLN A 81 18.61 -7.25 -2.74
CA GLN A 81 17.55 -8.23 -3.00
C GLN A 81 16.29 -7.46 -3.42
N PHE A 82 15.57 -7.98 -4.41
CA PHE A 82 14.43 -7.32 -5.02
C PHE A 82 13.15 -8.11 -4.84
N TYR A 83 12.05 -7.41 -4.59
CA TYR A 83 10.73 -7.99 -4.43
C TYR A 83 9.78 -7.35 -5.44
N PHE A 84 9.24 -8.13 -6.38
CA PHE A 84 8.16 -7.67 -7.23
C PHE A 84 6.81 -7.99 -6.57
N LYS A 85 6.13 -6.93 -6.11
CA LYS A 85 4.87 -7.00 -5.39
C LYS A 85 3.70 -6.79 -6.35
N TYR A 86 2.78 -7.75 -6.35
CA TYR A 86 1.50 -7.69 -7.05
C TYR A 86 0.33 -8.12 -6.14
N CYS A 87 -0.89 -8.09 -6.64
CA CYS A 87 -2.08 -8.40 -5.84
C CYS A 87 -2.11 -9.86 -5.34
N SER A 88 -2.65 -10.09 -4.15
CA SER A 88 -2.83 -11.44 -3.59
C SER A 88 -3.85 -12.29 -4.35
N THR A 89 -4.61 -11.69 -5.26
CA THR A 89 -5.56 -12.34 -6.16
C THR A 89 -5.00 -12.54 -7.58
N PHE A 90 -3.70 -12.27 -7.78
CA PHE A 90 -2.98 -12.45 -9.04
C PHE A 90 -3.57 -11.66 -10.23
N ASP A 91 -4.18 -10.51 -9.94
CA ASP A 91 -4.84 -9.61 -10.88
C ASP A 91 -4.00 -9.36 -12.13
N SER A 92 -4.38 -9.99 -13.23
CA SER A 92 -3.70 -9.88 -14.51
C SER A 92 -4.59 -10.41 -15.63
N THR A 93 -4.16 -10.24 -16.87
CA THR A 93 -4.70 -10.94 -18.03
C THR A 93 -3.61 -11.77 -18.69
N ALA A 94 -3.93 -12.54 -19.73
CA ALA A 94 -2.92 -13.21 -20.56
C ALA A 94 -1.90 -12.23 -21.19
N LYS A 95 -2.19 -10.92 -21.22
CA LYS A 95 -1.23 -9.91 -21.70
C LYS A 95 -0.25 -9.46 -20.61
N GLY A 96 -0.55 -9.69 -19.33
CA GLY A 96 0.26 -9.17 -18.23
C GLY A 96 -0.54 -8.45 -17.13
N ASN A 97 0.14 -7.76 -16.21
CA ASN A 97 1.57 -7.37 -16.28
C ASN A 97 2.54 -8.21 -15.43
N ILE A 98 2.06 -9.22 -14.71
CA ILE A 98 2.90 -10.00 -13.77
C ILE A 98 4.02 -10.74 -14.51
N GLY A 99 3.70 -11.50 -15.55
CA GLY A 99 4.67 -12.26 -16.35
C GLY A 99 5.72 -11.35 -17.02
N PRO A 100 5.31 -10.38 -17.85
CA PRO A 100 6.24 -9.53 -18.58
C PRO A 100 7.19 -8.74 -17.68
N VAL A 101 6.69 -8.19 -16.57
CA VAL A 101 7.54 -7.47 -15.59
C VAL A 101 8.50 -8.43 -14.90
N THR A 102 8.04 -9.62 -14.50
CA THR A 102 8.91 -10.64 -13.89
C THR A 102 10.06 -11.01 -14.85
N ASP A 103 9.75 -11.29 -16.11
CA ASP A 103 10.76 -11.63 -17.13
C ASP A 103 11.79 -10.52 -17.34
N ALA A 104 11.34 -9.28 -17.46
CA ALA A 104 12.21 -8.13 -17.62
C ALA A 104 13.13 -7.91 -16.40
N LEU A 105 12.59 -8.03 -15.19
CA LEU A 105 13.38 -7.91 -13.95
C LEU A 105 14.39 -9.06 -13.82
N MET A 106 14.00 -10.28 -14.15
CA MET A 106 14.90 -11.45 -14.16
C MET A 106 16.07 -11.25 -15.13
N GLN A 107 15.77 -10.77 -16.34
CA GLN A 107 16.79 -10.46 -17.35
C GLN A 107 17.76 -9.37 -16.84
N ALA A 108 17.23 -8.26 -16.31
CA ALA A 108 18.05 -7.16 -15.81
C ALA A 108 18.92 -7.54 -14.60
N LEU A 109 18.46 -8.50 -13.78
CA LEU A 109 19.19 -9.01 -12.61
C LEU A 109 20.10 -10.19 -12.92
N ALA A 110 20.12 -10.67 -14.17
CA ALA A 110 20.81 -11.87 -14.60
C ALA A 110 20.48 -13.07 -13.69
N THR A 111 19.19 -13.33 -13.48
CA THR A 111 18.69 -14.50 -12.76
C THR A 111 17.74 -15.31 -13.64
N ASP A 112 17.83 -16.63 -13.53
CA ASP A 112 17.13 -17.60 -14.36
C ASP A 112 15.92 -18.23 -13.65
N PHE A 113 15.74 -17.96 -12.35
CA PHE A 113 14.69 -18.57 -11.54
C PHE A 113 14.15 -17.63 -10.45
N THR A 114 12.84 -17.61 -10.25
CA THR A 114 12.19 -16.92 -9.12
C THR A 114 10.93 -17.66 -8.63
N VAL A 115 10.33 -17.18 -7.54
CA VAL A 115 9.10 -17.74 -6.97
C VAL A 115 7.90 -16.84 -7.21
N ILE A 116 6.71 -17.44 -7.18
CA ILE A 116 5.40 -16.78 -7.25
C ILE A 116 4.63 -17.15 -5.97
N SER A 117 4.35 -16.15 -5.12
CA SER A 117 3.64 -16.37 -3.86
C SER A 117 2.66 -15.24 -3.53
N PRO A 118 1.48 -15.20 -4.18
CA PRO A 118 0.41 -14.26 -3.83
C PRO A 118 -0.29 -14.56 -2.49
N ALA A 119 0.05 -15.66 -1.81
CA ALA A 119 -0.61 -16.09 -0.58
C ALA A 119 -0.47 -15.07 0.56
N LEU A 120 -1.57 -14.92 1.30
CA LEU A 120 -1.66 -14.18 2.56
C LEU A 120 -2.78 -14.83 3.39
N PRO A 121 -2.52 -15.98 4.04
CA PRO A 121 -3.54 -16.79 4.69
C PRO A 121 -4.35 -16.03 5.75
N ILE A 122 -3.72 -15.11 6.48
CA ILE A 122 -4.41 -14.24 7.46
C ILE A 122 -5.52 -13.37 6.84
N ASN A 123 -5.42 -13.06 5.54
CA ASN A 123 -6.46 -12.37 4.79
C ASN A 123 -7.26 -13.34 3.90
N GLY A 124 -7.23 -14.65 4.17
CA GLY A 124 -7.98 -15.67 3.43
C GLY A 124 -7.46 -15.90 2.01
N ARG A 125 -6.18 -15.66 1.72
CA ARG A 125 -5.57 -16.01 0.43
C ARG A 125 -4.61 -17.16 0.61
N THR A 126 -4.99 -18.35 0.14
CA THR A 126 -4.22 -19.59 0.31
C THR A 126 -3.96 -20.24 -1.04
N ILE A 127 -2.86 -21.00 -1.13
CA ILE A 127 -2.46 -21.73 -2.33
C ILE A 127 -2.30 -23.20 -1.98
N PHE A 128 -3.01 -24.06 -2.71
CA PHE A 128 -2.90 -25.51 -2.58
C PHE A 128 -2.86 -26.18 -3.94
N ASN A 129 -1.87 -27.02 -4.19
CA ASN A 129 -1.55 -27.61 -5.50
C ASN A 129 -1.45 -26.56 -6.62
N GLY A 130 -0.96 -25.36 -6.31
CA GLY A 130 -0.87 -24.24 -7.23
C GLY A 130 -2.20 -23.58 -7.59
N TYR A 131 -3.31 -23.95 -6.95
CA TYR A 131 -4.60 -23.28 -7.08
C TYR A 131 -4.74 -22.23 -5.99
N LEU A 132 -5.12 -21.00 -6.39
CA LEU A 132 -5.37 -19.89 -5.48
C LEU A 132 -6.83 -19.92 -5.00
N PHE A 133 -7.00 -19.79 -3.69
CA PHE A 133 -8.28 -19.68 -3.01
C PHE A 133 -8.47 -18.27 -2.44
N VAL A 134 -9.73 -17.82 -2.42
CA VAL A 134 -10.18 -16.58 -1.79
C VAL A 134 -11.25 -16.95 -0.77
N GLY A 135 -10.84 -16.99 0.50
CA GLY A 135 -11.65 -17.59 1.56
C GLY A 135 -11.80 -19.09 1.32
N GLU A 136 -13.05 -19.54 1.25
CA GLU A 136 -13.40 -20.96 1.09
C GLU A 136 -13.59 -21.38 -0.37
N VAL A 137 -13.51 -20.45 -1.33
CA VAL A 137 -13.77 -20.70 -2.76
C VAL A 137 -12.53 -20.52 -3.61
N LEU A 138 -12.51 -21.15 -4.78
CA LEU A 138 -11.48 -20.91 -5.80
C LEU A 138 -11.50 -19.45 -6.26
N LEU A 139 -10.36 -18.93 -6.71
CA LEU A 139 -10.26 -17.59 -7.32
C LEU A 139 -11.33 -17.38 -8.41
N SER A 140 -11.51 -18.37 -9.28
CA SER A 140 -12.45 -18.37 -10.41
C SER A 140 -13.94 -18.46 -10.04
N GLU A 141 -14.23 -18.70 -8.77
CA GLU A 141 -15.57 -18.78 -8.18
C GLU A 141 -15.85 -17.63 -7.20
N SER A 142 -14.81 -16.87 -6.85
CA SER A 142 -14.91 -15.67 -6.03
C SER A 142 -15.47 -14.48 -6.83
N GLY A 143 -15.67 -13.36 -6.15
CA GLY A 143 -15.99 -12.09 -6.81
C GLY A 143 -14.98 -11.65 -7.89
N MET A 144 -13.73 -12.14 -7.82
CA MET A 144 -12.70 -11.84 -8.83
C MET A 144 -13.04 -12.36 -10.22
N ARG A 145 -13.92 -13.37 -10.34
CA ARG A 145 -14.43 -13.85 -11.62
C ARG A 145 -15.02 -12.73 -12.48
N HIS A 146 -15.68 -11.76 -11.84
CA HIS A 146 -16.35 -10.63 -12.48
C HIS A 146 -15.63 -9.31 -12.21
N HIS A 147 -14.33 -9.35 -11.87
CA HIS A 147 -13.56 -8.14 -11.65
C HIS A 147 -13.60 -7.26 -12.92
N PRO A 148 -13.90 -5.95 -12.82
CA PRO A 148 -14.22 -5.12 -13.97
C PRO A 148 -13.05 -4.89 -14.93
N ILE A 149 -11.81 -5.05 -14.46
CA ILE A 149 -10.60 -4.77 -15.24
C ILE A 149 -9.84 -6.07 -15.58
N THR A 150 -9.75 -6.98 -14.61
CA THR A 150 -8.93 -8.21 -14.66
C THR A 150 -9.75 -9.40 -14.16
N PRO A 151 -10.80 -9.82 -14.90
CA PRO A 151 -11.64 -10.94 -14.48
C PRO A 151 -10.83 -12.24 -14.43
N MET A 152 -10.81 -12.87 -13.26
CA MET A 152 -10.02 -14.07 -13.00
C MET A 152 -10.90 -15.32 -13.16
N THR A 153 -10.88 -15.96 -14.33
CA THR A 153 -11.74 -17.12 -14.65
C THR A 153 -11.06 -18.49 -14.49
N ASP A 154 -9.76 -18.50 -14.19
CA ASP A 154 -8.99 -19.68 -13.81
C ASP A 154 -8.36 -19.43 -12.43
N ALA A 155 -8.23 -20.48 -11.61
CA ALA A 155 -7.62 -20.43 -10.30
C ALA A 155 -6.21 -21.05 -10.24
N ASN A 156 -5.77 -21.74 -11.30
CA ASN A 156 -4.44 -22.35 -11.34
C ASN A 156 -3.37 -21.31 -11.70
N LEU A 157 -2.51 -20.99 -10.73
CA LEU A 157 -1.47 -19.97 -10.88
C LEU A 157 -0.41 -20.34 -11.92
N LEU A 158 -0.13 -21.63 -12.13
CA LEU A 158 0.83 -22.06 -13.15
C LEU A 158 0.31 -21.69 -14.54
N ARG A 159 -0.96 -21.99 -14.83
CA ARG A 159 -1.59 -21.63 -16.11
C ARG A 159 -1.73 -20.13 -16.29
N LEU A 160 -2.11 -19.41 -15.22
CA LEU A 160 -2.23 -17.95 -15.27
C LEU A 160 -0.88 -17.27 -15.55
N MET A 161 0.22 -17.79 -14.98
CA MET A 161 1.56 -17.28 -15.26
C MET A 161 2.04 -17.68 -16.66
N ASP A 162 1.92 -18.94 -17.03
CA ASP A 162 2.32 -19.45 -18.35
C ASP A 162 1.60 -18.74 -19.51
N ALA A 163 0.38 -18.24 -19.28
CA ALA A 163 -0.38 -17.50 -20.29
C ALA A 163 0.19 -16.11 -20.60
N GLN A 164 1.00 -15.53 -19.70
CA GLN A 164 1.50 -14.15 -19.81
C GLN A 164 3.03 -14.03 -19.78
N ALA A 165 3.74 -15.13 -19.51
CA ALA A 165 5.20 -15.15 -19.36
C ALA A 165 5.88 -15.92 -20.50
N GLN A 166 7.18 -15.72 -20.68
CA GLN A 166 7.97 -16.41 -21.70
C GLN A 166 8.46 -17.80 -21.27
N GLY A 167 8.51 -18.06 -19.95
CA GLY A 167 9.00 -19.29 -19.36
C GLY A 167 7.92 -20.31 -19.00
N LYS A 168 8.35 -21.38 -18.33
CA LYS A 168 7.45 -22.36 -17.72
C LYS A 168 7.42 -22.23 -16.20
N THR A 169 6.24 -22.44 -15.64
CA THR A 169 5.95 -22.35 -14.20
C THR A 169 5.85 -23.74 -13.59
N GLY A 170 6.70 -24.02 -12.61
CA GLY A 170 6.67 -25.22 -11.80
C GLY A 170 5.90 -25.03 -10.49
N LEU A 171 5.82 -26.11 -9.70
CA LEU A 171 5.16 -26.13 -8.40
C LEU A 171 6.07 -26.70 -7.32
N VAL A 172 6.14 -25.99 -6.19
CA VAL A 172 6.55 -26.53 -4.89
C VAL A 172 5.28 -26.79 -4.08
N ALA A 173 4.80 -28.02 -4.17
CA ALA A 173 3.55 -28.43 -3.52
C ALA A 173 3.69 -28.43 -1.99
N TYR A 174 2.56 -28.30 -1.29
CA TYR A 174 2.46 -28.27 0.17
C TYR A 174 3.29 -29.34 0.87
N ALA A 175 3.24 -30.58 0.37
CA ALA A 175 3.98 -31.73 0.92
C ALA A 175 5.51 -31.52 0.94
N ASN A 176 6.07 -30.71 0.03
CA ASN A 176 7.48 -30.32 0.07
C ASN A 176 7.73 -29.16 1.05
N VAL A 177 6.81 -28.20 1.13
CA VAL A 177 6.98 -27.02 1.97
C VAL A 177 6.98 -27.39 3.45
N VAL A 178 6.09 -28.30 3.87
CA VAL A 178 6.03 -28.74 5.28
C VAL A 178 7.26 -29.51 5.77
N GLN A 179 8.13 -29.95 4.85
CA GLN A 179 9.40 -30.59 5.19
C GLN A 179 10.52 -29.58 5.51
N GLY A 180 10.26 -28.28 5.39
CA GLY A 180 11.19 -27.21 5.74
C GLY A 180 12.00 -26.66 4.57
N SER A 181 12.79 -25.62 4.86
CA SER A 181 13.41 -24.76 3.85
C SER A 181 14.47 -25.48 3.00
N GLU A 182 15.21 -26.43 3.56
CA GLU A 182 16.19 -27.22 2.81
C GLU A 182 15.51 -28.13 1.77
N ARG A 183 14.36 -28.73 2.08
CA ARG A 183 13.59 -29.48 1.08
C ARG A 183 13.05 -28.56 -0.01
N VAL A 184 12.58 -27.37 0.34
CA VAL A 184 12.13 -26.36 -0.63
C VAL A 184 13.27 -25.94 -1.56
N LYS A 185 14.48 -25.68 -1.03
CA LYS A 185 15.68 -25.38 -1.85
C LYS A 185 16.05 -26.53 -2.78
N ALA A 186 16.01 -27.78 -2.30
CA ALA A 186 16.23 -28.95 -3.15
C ALA A 186 15.19 -29.02 -4.28
N ARG A 187 13.92 -28.75 -3.97
CA ARG A 187 12.86 -28.71 -4.97
C ARG A 187 13.05 -27.57 -5.99
N PHE A 188 13.54 -26.40 -5.57
CA PHE A 188 13.92 -25.34 -6.52
C PHE A 188 15.02 -25.81 -7.47
N ALA A 189 16.06 -26.48 -6.97
CA ALA A 189 17.12 -27.02 -7.81
C ALA A 189 16.60 -28.05 -8.84
N GLU A 190 15.70 -28.95 -8.43
CA GLU A 190 15.02 -29.89 -9.33
C GLU A 190 14.23 -29.16 -10.43
N LEU A 191 13.45 -28.15 -10.06
CA LEU A 191 12.65 -27.36 -11.01
C LEU A 191 13.53 -26.61 -12.02
N LYS A 192 14.66 -26.05 -11.56
CA LYS A 192 15.64 -25.40 -12.44
C LYS A 192 16.24 -26.38 -13.46
N GLN A 193 16.61 -27.58 -13.03
CA GLN A 193 17.12 -28.63 -13.93
C GLN A 193 16.08 -29.09 -14.96
N GLN A 194 14.79 -29.02 -14.60
CA GLN A 194 13.67 -29.30 -15.50
C GLN A 194 13.34 -28.15 -16.46
N GLY A 195 14.07 -27.03 -16.39
CA GLY A 195 13.90 -25.88 -17.26
C GLY A 195 12.77 -24.92 -16.86
N TYR A 196 12.23 -25.03 -15.65
CA TYR A 196 11.27 -24.06 -15.14
C TYR A 196 11.97 -22.74 -14.79
N ARG A 197 11.34 -21.61 -15.15
CA ARG A 197 11.82 -20.26 -14.82
C ARG A 197 11.15 -19.68 -13.57
N TYR A 198 9.98 -20.19 -13.22
CA TYR A 198 9.23 -19.74 -12.05
C TYR A 198 8.72 -20.94 -11.26
N ALA A 199 8.49 -20.75 -9.97
CA ALA A 199 7.81 -21.74 -9.14
C ALA A 199 6.71 -21.10 -8.30
N VAL A 200 5.47 -21.57 -8.50
CA VAL A 200 4.40 -21.34 -7.53
C VAL A 200 4.71 -22.18 -6.30
N VAL A 201 4.55 -21.59 -5.11
CA VAL A 201 4.77 -22.28 -3.84
C VAL A 201 3.47 -22.28 -3.06
N ASP A 202 3.04 -23.47 -2.63
CA ASP A 202 1.84 -23.63 -1.82
C ASP A 202 2.02 -23.00 -0.43
N ALA A 203 0.94 -22.38 0.06
CA ALA A 203 0.84 -21.85 1.41
C ALA A 203 -0.63 -21.82 1.82
N VAL A 204 -1.02 -22.79 2.65
CA VAL A 204 -2.36 -22.86 3.24
C VAL A 204 -2.42 -22.23 4.63
N ASP A 205 -1.25 -22.06 5.26
CA ASP A 205 -1.04 -21.40 6.53
C ASP A 205 0.22 -20.51 6.47
N ASN A 206 0.27 -19.58 7.42
CA ASN A 206 1.34 -18.62 7.62
C ASN A 206 2.73 -19.27 7.83
N SER A 207 2.79 -20.46 8.43
CA SER A 207 4.05 -21.20 8.64
C SER A 207 4.76 -21.57 7.32
N GLN A 208 4.02 -21.83 6.24
CA GLN A 208 4.63 -22.09 4.93
C GLN A 208 5.32 -20.85 4.34
N LEU A 209 4.80 -19.65 4.63
CA LEU A 209 5.45 -18.40 4.22
C LEU A 209 6.77 -18.17 4.98
N ALA A 210 6.84 -18.58 6.25
CA ALA A 210 8.09 -18.55 7.02
C ALA A 210 9.15 -19.48 6.42
N VAL A 211 8.76 -20.72 6.11
CA VAL A 211 9.64 -21.70 5.44
C VAL A 211 10.12 -21.16 4.09
N LEU A 212 9.21 -20.57 3.30
CA LEU A 212 9.55 -19.99 2.01
C LEU A 212 10.52 -18.81 2.14
N ALA A 213 10.32 -17.92 3.13
CA ALA A 213 11.20 -16.78 3.38
C ALA A 213 12.65 -17.20 3.69
N ASP A 214 12.83 -18.31 4.40
CA ASP A 214 14.15 -18.90 4.63
C ASP A 214 14.73 -19.53 3.36
N ALA A 215 13.89 -20.20 2.56
CA ALA A 215 14.32 -20.86 1.32
C ALA A 215 14.76 -19.87 0.22
N VAL A 216 14.19 -18.66 0.19
CA VAL A 216 14.50 -17.61 -0.80
C VAL A 216 15.52 -16.58 -0.29
N ALA A 217 16.19 -16.84 0.83
CA ALA A 217 17.14 -15.91 1.45
C ALA A 217 18.20 -15.37 0.47
N ASP A 218 18.68 -16.22 -0.45
CA ASP A 218 19.75 -15.91 -1.41
C ASP A 218 19.22 -15.55 -2.81
N PHE A 219 17.90 -15.49 -3.01
CA PHE A 219 17.33 -15.13 -4.30
C PHE A 219 17.54 -13.63 -4.57
N LYS A 220 18.04 -13.28 -5.76
CA LYS A 220 18.13 -11.88 -6.20
C LYS A 220 16.76 -11.24 -6.39
N LEU A 221 15.81 -11.99 -6.94
CA LEU A 221 14.44 -11.56 -7.19
C LEU A 221 13.47 -12.56 -6.57
N VAL A 222 12.49 -12.03 -5.83
CA VAL A 222 11.35 -12.76 -5.28
C VAL A 222 10.08 -12.05 -5.75
N THR A 223 8.98 -12.77 -5.96
CA THR A 223 7.72 -12.16 -6.39
C THR A 223 6.52 -12.68 -5.59
N GLY A 224 5.53 -11.84 -5.35
CA GLY A 224 4.34 -12.25 -4.60
C GLY A 224 3.49 -11.11 -4.03
N GLY A 225 2.63 -11.48 -3.09
CA GLY A 225 1.82 -10.56 -2.28
C GLY A 225 2.56 -10.10 -1.01
N SER A 226 1.83 -9.50 -0.06
CA SER A 226 2.45 -8.99 1.18
C SER A 226 2.86 -10.10 2.15
N GLY A 227 2.28 -11.31 2.03
CA GLY A 227 2.51 -12.43 2.94
C GLY A 227 3.97 -12.85 3.01
N LEU A 228 4.57 -13.22 1.87
CA LEU A 228 5.98 -13.62 1.85
C LEU A 228 6.91 -12.49 2.32
N ALA A 229 6.63 -11.25 1.94
CA ALA A 229 7.44 -10.11 2.36
C ALA A 229 7.44 -9.89 3.89
N ALA A 230 6.31 -10.11 4.56
CA ALA A 230 6.23 -10.05 6.02
C ALA A 230 7.20 -11.03 6.70
N TYR A 231 7.27 -12.26 6.19
CA TYR A 231 8.17 -13.29 6.73
C TYR A 231 9.63 -13.08 6.33
N MET A 232 9.89 -12.53 5.14
CA MET A 232 11.23 -12.05 4.78
C MET A 232 11.71 -10.95 5.74
N ALA A 233 10.85 -10.00 6.08
CA ALA A 233 11.15 -8.96 7.06
C ALA A 233 11.44 -9.53 8.45
N ALA A 234 10.58 -10.44 8.94
CA ALA A 234 10.79 -11.10 10.23
C ALA A 234 12.12 -11.84 10.30
N ARG A 235 12.53 -12.51 9.21
CA ARG A 235 13.84 -13.17 9.11
C ARG A 235 14.99 -12.16 9.15
N LEU A 236 14.91 -11.12 8.31
CA LEU A 236 15.94 -10.08 8.19
C LEU A 236 16.12 -9.27 9.48
N SER A 237 15.05 -9.05 10.23
CA SER A 237 15.08 -8.30 11.49
C SER A 237 15.50 -9.14 12.70
N GLY A 238 15.59 -10.47 12.54
CA GLY A 238 15.85 -11.41 13.64
C GLY A 238 14.66 -11.57 14.58
N GLY A 239 13.43 -11.46 14.05
CA GLY A 239 12.18 -11.58 14.81
C GLY A 239 11.76 -10.33 15.56
N LYS A 240 12.42 -9.17 15.31
CA LYS A 240 11.99 -7.89 15.88
C LYS A 240 10.60 -7.54 15.38
N LYS A 241 9.87 -6.80 16.22
CA LYS A 241 8.57 -6.23 15.89
C LYS A 241 8.67 -4.72 15.69
N GLY A 242 7.64 -4.15 15.07
CA GLY A 242 7.48 -2.71 14.84
C GLY A 242 7.30 -1.88 16.11
N ASP A 243 7.65 -2.38 17.29
CA ASP A 243 7.49 -1.68 18.56
C ASP A 243 8.27 -0.35 18.60
N ASN A 244 9.37 -0.28 17.85
CA ASN A 244 10.20 0.92 17.70
C ASN A 244 9.85 1.75 16.45
N ALA A 245 8.76 1.43 15.74
CA ALA A 245 8.28 2.27 14.65
C ALA A 245 7.86 3.64 15.21
N PHE A 246 8.20 4.71 14.50
CA PHE A 246 7.92 6.05 15.00
C PHE A 246 6.42 6.30 15.09
N THR A 247 6.04 7.14 16.04
CA THR A 247 4.78 7.88 16.04
C THR A 247 5.08 9.36 15.81
N PRO A 248 4.10 10.16 15.36
CA PRO A 248 4.31 11.59 15.22
C PRO A 248 4.70 12.22 16.54
N THR A 249 5.57 13.23 16.46
CA THR A 249 5.82 14.12 17.59
C THR A 249 4.59 14.97 17.86
N LYS A 250 4.31 15.28 19.13
CA LYS A 250 3.27 16.27 19.47
C LYS A 250 3.45 17.57 18.68
N GLY A 251 2.38 18.02 18.05
CA GLY A 251 2.37 19.16 17.16
C GLY A 251 0.96 19.50 16.70
N LYS A 252 0.84 20.64 16.00
CA LYS A 252 -0.43 21.11 15.44
C LYS A 252 -0.96 20.06 14.47
N THR A 253 -2.17 19.57 14.75
CA THR A 253 -2.80 18.45 14.04
C THR A 253 -4.14 18.88 13.46
N VAL A 254 -4.49 18.39 12.27
CA VAL A 254 -5.80 18.60 11.64
C VAL A 254 -6.38 17.29 11.11
N VAL A 255 -7.71 17.16 11.16
CA VAL A 255 -8.45 16.06 10.51
C VAL A 255 -9.17 16.58 9.27
N LEU A 256 -8.95 15.98 8.11
CA LEU A 256 -9.60 16.31 6.84
C LEU A 256 -10.38 15.10 6.30
N SER A 257 -11.71 15.10 6.40
CA SER A 257 -12.55 13.94 6.06
C SER A 257 -13.44 14.21 4.85
N GLY A 258 -13.13 13.59 3.69
CA GLY A 258 -13.94 13.71 2.47
C GLY A 258 -14.69 12.43 2.08
N SER A 259 -14.38 11.28 2.70
CA SER A 259 -15.08 10.02 2.37
C SER A 259 -16.52 10.02 2.87
N CYS A 260 -17.43 9.51 2.04
CA CYS A 260 -18.83 9.27 2.39
C CYS A 260 -19.15 7.78 2.69
N SER A 261 -18.13 6.96 2.99
CA SER A 261 -18.37 5.56 3.36
C SER A 261 -19.16 5.44 4.66
N VAL A 262 -19.79 4.28 4.88
CA VAL A 262 -20.54 3.99 6.13
C VAL A 262 -19.62 4.11 7.35
N MET A 263 -18.43 3.52 7.30
CA MET A 263 -17.46 3.60 8.41
C MET A 263 -16.97 5.02 8.66
N THR A 264 -16.71 5.82 7.60
CA THR A 264 -16.27 7.21 7.81
C THR A 264 -17.39 8.07 8.40
N ASN A 265 -18.64 7.85 8.00
CA ASN A 265 -19.79 8.51 8.63
C ASN A 265 -19.84 8.22 10.14
N GLN A 266 -19.66 6.96 10.55
CA GLN A 266 -19.61 6.59 11.98
C GLN A 266 -18.44 7.24 12.72
N GLN A 267 -17.25 7.30 12.09
CA GLN A 267 -16.06 7.92 12.67
C GLN A 267 -16.23 9.44 12.85
N VAL A 268 -16.79 10.12 11.84
CA VAL A 268 -17.09 11.56 11.90
C VAL A 268 -18.11 11.83 13.01
N GLU A 269 -19.24 11.09 13.04
CA GLU A 269 -20.27 11.28 14.06
C GLU A 269 -19.73 11.06 15.49
N ASN A 270 -18.88 10.06 15.68
CA ASN A 270 -18.23 9.81 16.97
C ASN A 270 -17.26 10.96 17.34
N TYR A 271 -16.46 11.45 16.39
CA TYR A 271 -15.44 12.46 16.65
C TYR A 271 -16.00 13.87 16.84
N GLN A 272 -17.13 14.21 16.21
CA GLN A 272 -17.85 15.47 16.42
C GLN A 272 -18.26 15.69 17.87
N LYS A 273 -18.45 14.61 18.65
CA LYS A 273 -18.78 14.66 20.08
C LYS A 273 -17.59 15.05 20.95
N LYS A 274 -16.37 15.12 20.39
CA LYS A 274 -15.10 15.18 21.12
C LYS A 274 -14.19 16.35 20.72
N ALA A 275 -14.30 16.84 19.49
CA ALA A 275 -13.41 17.86 18.95
C ALA A 275 -14.18 18.95 18.17
N PRO A 276 -13.60 20.16 18.02
CA PRO A 276 -14.14 21.17 17.12
C PRO A 276 -14.29 20.60 15.72
N HIS A 277 -15.40 20.91 15.07
CA HIS A 277 -15.69 20.42 13.73
C HIS A 277 -16.41 21.48 12.90
N LEU A 278 -16.09 21.53 11.62
CA LEU A 278 -16.76 22.39 10.65
C LEU A 278 -17.06 21.61 9.38
N PHE A 279 -18.31 21.70 8.96
CA PHE A 279 -18.78 21.08 7.72
C PHE A 279 -18.29 21.86 6.51
N LEU A 280 -17.71 21.16 5.54
CA LEU A 280 -17.35 21.68 4.24
C LEU A 280 -18.60 21.63 3.35
N ASP A 281 -19.25 22.78 3.25
CA ASP A 281 -20.38 22.98 2.34
C ASP A 281 -19.93 23.01 0.87
N VAL A 282 -20.55 22.15 0.05
CA VAL A 282 -20.21 21.98 -1.38
C VAL A 282 -20.62 23.18 -2.21
N GLU A 283 -21.77 23.80 -1.92
CA GLU A 283 -22.20 25.00 -2.61
C GLU A 283 -21.20 26.13 -2.37
N GLN A 284 -20.74 26.27 -1.12
CA GLN A 284 -19.71 27.24 -0.78
C GLN A 284 -18.39 26.96 -1.51
N ALA A 285 -17.95 25.71 -1.53
CA ALA A 285 -16.73 25.29 -2.24
C ALA A 285 -16.79 25.58 -3.75
N ILE A 286 -17.97 25.52 -4.36
CA ILE A 286 -18.18 25.78 -5.79
C ILE A 286 -18.24 27.29 -6.08
N ASN A 287 -18.98 28.04 -5.27
CA ASN A 287 -19.35 29.42 -5.59
C ASN A 287 -18.43 30.47 -4.97
N HIS A 288 -17.62 30.11 -3.97
CA HIS A 288 -16.78 31.05 -3.23
C HIS A 288 -15.29 30.66 -3.30
N PRO A 289 -14.49 31.32 -4.16
CA PRO A 289 -13.06 31.01 -4.31
C PRO A 289 -12.23 31.19 -3.03
N ASP A 290 -12.69 32.03 -2.10
CA ASP A 290 -12.10 32.34 -0.79
C ASP A 290 -12.53 31.34 0.31
N TYR A 291 -13.34 30.32 0.00
CA TYR A 291 -13.89 29.43 1.03
C TYR A 291 -12.79 28.67 1.80
N ALA A 292 -11.71 28.28 1.12
CA ALA A 292 -10.55 27.68 1.77
C ALA A 292 -9.87 28.65 2.79
N ASP A 293 -9.95 29.96 2.59
CA ASP A 293 -9.45 30.95 3.55
C ASP A 293 -10.30 30.97 4.82
N LYS A 294 -11.63 30.89 4.69
CA LYS A 294 -12.55 30.82 5.83
C LYS A 294 -12.31 29.55 6.66
N LEU A 295 -12.19 28.41 6.00
CA LEU A 295 -11.88 27.13 6.66
C LEU A 295 -10.51 27.17 7.34
N TYR A 296 -9.52 27.82 6.72
CA TYR A 296 -8.20 28.03 7.30
C TYR A 296 -8.26 28.85 8.59
N GLN A 297 -8.93 30.02 8.59
CA GLN A 297 -9.03 30.86 9.78
C GLN A 297 -9.70 30.12 10.93
N TRP A 298 -10.84 29.48 10.65
CA TRP A 298 -11.54 28.67 11.65
C TRP A 298 -10.66 27.54 12.20
N THR A 299 -9.90 26.86 11.33
CA THR A 299 -9.01 25.77 11.78
C THR A 299 -7.95 26.33 12.73
N MET A 300 -7.30 27.43 12.37
CA MET A 300 -6.25 28.06 13.17
C MET A 300 -6.74 28.50 14.56
N GLU A 301 -7.96 29.02 14.66
CA GLU A 301 -8.60 29.41 15.93
C GLU A 301 -8.87 28.21 16.86
N ASN A 302 -8.95 26.99 16.31
CA ASN A 302 -9.31 25.78 17.05
C ASN A 302 -8.14 24.80 17.25
N LEU A 303 -6.93 25.11 16.76
CA LEU A 303 -5.76 24.22 16.79
C LEU A 303 -5.27 23.88 18.20
N ASP A 304 -5.54 24.74 19.20
CA ASP A 304 -5.10 24.54 20.59
C ASP A 304 -6.07 23.68 21.42
N SER A 305 -7.11 23.13 20.77
CA SER A 305 -8.04 22.20 21.42
C SER A 305 -7.36 20.88 21.82
N PRO A 306 -7.86 20.14 22.84
CA PRO A 306 -7.28 18.87 23.26
C PRO A 306 -7.17 17.81 22.15
N LEU A 307 -8.10 17.86 21.20
CA LEU A 307 -8.14 17.03 20.00
C LEU A 307 -8.20 17.95 18.77
N ALA A 308 -7.56 17.50 17.69
CA ALA A 308 -7.42 18.23 16.44
C ALA A 308 -8.78 18.68 15.86
N PRO A 309 -8.90 19.94 15.37
CA PRO A 309 -10.08 20.37 14.65
C PRO A 309 -10.28 19.54 13.37
N MET A 310 -11.55 19.26 13.06
CA MET A 310 -11.94 18.48 11.89
C MET A 310 -12.70 19.33 10.86
N ILE A 311 -12.21 19.34 9.62
CA ILE A 311 -12.96 19.80 8.46
C ILE A 311 -13.47 18.57 7.71
N TYR A 312 -14.77 18.49 7.48
CA TYR A 312 -15.37 17.31 6.86
C TYR A 312 -16.40 17.63 5.79
N ALA A 313 -16.32 16.93 4.65
CA ALA A 313 -17.37 16.87 3.62
C ALA A 313 -18.16 15.55 3.69
N THR A 314 -17.84 14.68 4.65
CA THR A 314 -18.53 13.40 4.88
C THR A 314 -20.01 13.60 5.13
N VAL A 315 -20.84 12.94 4.31
CA VAL A 315 -22.28 12.90 4.46
C VAL A 315 -22.82 11.48 4.24
N PRO A 316 -24.03 11.16 4.74
CA PRO A 316 -24.71 9.92 4.42
C PRO A 316 -25.02 9.80 2.92
N PRO A 317 -25.18 8.58 2.38
CA PRO A 317 -25.44 8.34 0.96
C PRO A 317 -26.63 9.12 0.39
N GLU A 318 -27.71 9.29 1.15
CA GLU A 318 -28.90 10.03 0.73
C GLU A 318 -28.60 11.52 0.45
N LYS A 319 -27.83 12.16 1.34
CA LYS A 319 -27.39 13.55 1.15
C LYS A 319 -26.37 13.67 0.04
N LEU A 320 -25.47 12.69 -0.10
CA LEU A 320 -24.52 12.65 -1.22
C LEU A 320 -25.26 12.63 -2.56
N ASN A 321 -26.27 11.77 -2.70
CA ASN A 321 -27.07 11.69 -3.91
C ASN A 321 -27.79 13.01 -4.22
N ALA A 322 -28.32 13.70 -3.19
CA ALA A 322 -28.93 15.01 -3.37
C ALA A 322 -27.92 16.06 -3.90
N ILE A 323 -26.73 16.13 -3.29
CA ILE A 323 -25.64 17.03 -3.73
C ILE A 323 -25.22 16.71 -5.17
N GLN A 324 -25.08 15.42 -5.51
CA GLN A 324 -24.68 14.99 -6.85
C GLN A 324 -25.75 15.34 -7.91
N ASN A 325 -27.03 15.25 -7.56
CA ASN A 325 -28.13 15.63 -8.44
C ASN A 325 -28.20 17.15 -8.66
N GLU A 326 -27.90 17.94 -7.63
CA GLU A 326 -27.98 19.40 -7.68
C GLU A 326 -26.76 20.02 -8.38
N PHE A 327 -25.55 19.63 -8.00
CA PHE A 327 -24.31 20.27 -8.46
C PHE A 327 -23.56 19.48 -9.54
N GLY A 328 -23.95 18.22 -9.77
CA GLY A 328 -23.21 17.26 -10.60
C GLY A 328 -22.11 16.56 -9.81
N ALA A 329 -22.03 15.23 -9.93
CA ALA A 329 -21.11 14.43 -9.12
C ALA A 329 -19.63 14.80 -9.30
N GLU A 330 -19.18 14.98 -10.53
CA GLU A 330 -17.78 15.33 -10.82
C GLU A 330 -17.43 16.73 -10.30
N ARG A 331 -18.30 17.72 -10.56
CA ARG A 331 -18.10 19.11 -10.12
C ARG A 331 -18.06 19.21 -8.60
N ALA A 332 -18.96 18.52 -7.90
CA ALA A 332 -18.98 18.47 -6.44
C ALA A 332 -17.70 17.84 -5.87
N SER A 333 -17.27 16.70 -6.42
CA SER A 333 -16.02 16.03 -5.98
C SER A 333 -14.80 16.93 -6.18
N GLN A 334 -14.66 17.50 -7.37
CA GLN A 334 -13.54 18.39 -7.70
C GLN A 334 -13.50 19.63 -6.79
N ALA A 335 -14.65 20.22 -6.47
CA ALA A 335 -14.72 21.38 -5.57
C ALA A 335 -14.27 21.03 -4.14
N ILE A 336 -14.72 19.89 -3.61
CA ILE A 336 -14.29 19.38 -2.29
C ILE A 336 -12.78 19.12 -2.29
N GLU A 337 -12.27 18.39 -3.29
CA GLU A 337 -10.86 18.03 -3.40
C GLU A 337 -9.95 19.26 -3.49
N GLN A 338 -10.29 20.23 -4.36
CA GLN A 338 -9.52 21.46 -4.51
C GLN A 338 -9.55 22.32 -3.24
N THR A 339 -10.69 22.35 -2.54
CA THR A 339 -10.80 23.07 -1.26
C THR A 339 -9.88 22.45 -0.21
N PHE A 340 -9.89 21.11 -0.08
CA PHE A 340 -8.99 20.41 0.84
C PHE A 340 -7.51 20.58 0.48
N ALA A 341 -7.17 20.55 -0.81
CA ALA A 341 -5.81 20.80 -1.27
C ALA A 341 -5.31 22.19 -0.84
N ARG A 342 -6.03 23.25 -1.20
CA ARG A 342 -5.68 24.63 -0.83
C ARG A 342 -5.61 24.81 0.69
N LEU A 343 -6.56 24.23 1.42
CA LEU A 343 -6.56 24.28 2.88
C LEU A 343 -5.31 23.60 3.45
N ALA A 344 -4.98 22.39 3.00
CA ALA A 344 -3.82 21.64 3.49
C ALA A 344 -2.51 22.40 3.27
N GLU A 345 -2.32 22.99 2.09
CA GLU A 345 -1.15 23.82 1.78
C GLU A 345 -1.03 25.01 2.74
N LYS A 346 -2.13 25.74 2.97
CA LYS A 346 -2.14 26.89 3.89
C LYS A 346 -1.85 26.47 5.32
N LEU A 347 -2.41 25.35 5.77
CA LEU A 347 -2.17 24.81 7.11
C LEU A 347 -0.71 24.38 7.30
N LYS A 348 -0.12 23.69 6.31
CA LYS A 348 1.32 23.36 6.30
C LYS A 348 2.17 24.62 6.42
N ASN A 349 1.89 25.64 5.60
CA ASN A 349 2.62 26.91 5.63
C ASN A 349 2.46 27.68 6.96
N ALA A 350 1.37 27.44 7.69
CA ALA A 350 1.11 27.99 9.03
C ALA A 350 1.67 27.13 10.19
N GLY A 351 2.41 26.06 9.88
CA GLY A 351 3.08 25.21 10.86
C GLY A 351 2.26 24.05 11.40
N VAL A 352 1.17 23.65 10.72
CA VAL A 352 0.54 22.35 10.98
C VAL A 352 1.47 21.24 10.51
N THR A 353 1.79 20.32 11.42
CA THR A 353 2.76 19.24 11.16
C THR A 353 2.13 17.88 11.02
N ASN A 354 0.90 17.68 11.50
CA ASN A 354 0.24 16.38 11.49
C ASN A 354 -1.11 16.46 10.73
N PHE A 355 -1.29 15.61 9.72
CA PHE A 355 -2.49 15.55 8.89
C PHE A 355 -3.14 14.17 8.97
N ILE A 356 -4.39 14.11 9.41
CA ILE A 356 -5.17 12.86 9.40
C ILE A 356 -6.25 13.00 8.32
N THR A 357 -6.18 12.21 7.25
CA THR A 357 -7.13 12.28 6.14
C THR A 357 -8.04 11.05 6.10
N ALA A 358 -9.28 11.23 5.66
CA ALA A 358 -10.21 10.13 5.41
C ALA A 358 -10.85 10.22 4.02
N GLY A 359 -10.56 9.22 3.18
CA GLY A 359 -10.97 9.13 1.78
C GLY A 359 -9.78 8.99 0.84
N GLY A 360 -9.88 8.11 -0.15
CA GLY A 360 -8.79 7.84 -1.10
C GLY A 360 -8.46 9.06 -1.96
N GLU A 361 -9.48 9.70 -2.54
CA GLU A 361 -9.33 10.92 -3.35
C GLU A 361 -8.82 12.09 -2.49
N THR A 362 -9.43 12.31 -1.31
CA THR A 362 -8.97 13.32 -0.35
C THR A 362 -7.52 13.13 0.07
N SER A 363 -7.10 11.91 0.38
CA SER A 363 -5.72 11.61 0.77
C SER A 363 -4.77 11.86 -0.41
N SER A 364 -5.17 11.46 -1.62
CA SER A 364 -4.36 11.62 -2.83
C SER A 364 -4.13 13.09 -3.16
N ILE A 365 -5.20 13.91 -3.14
CA ILE A 365 -5.09 15.32 -3.49
C ILE A 365 -4.31 16.12 -2.43
N VAL A 366 -4.47 15.78 -1.14
CA VAL A 366 -3.69 16.40 -0.05
C VAL A 366 -2.21 16.07 -0.23
N VAL A 367 -1.85 14.81 -0.42
CA VAL A 367 -0.44 14.39 -0.63
C VAL A 367 0.16 15.08 -1.86
N GLN A 368 -0.59 15.12 -2.96
CA GLN A 368 -0.16 15.77 -4.20
C GLN A 368 0.08 17.26 -4.00
N GLN A 369 -0.84 17.98 -3.35
CA GLN A 369 -0.71 19.41 -3.12
C GLN A 369 0.45 19.74 -2.18
N LEU A 370 0.68 18.92 -1.14
CA LEU A 370 1.78 19.14 -0.21
C LEU A 370 3.15 18.83 -0.83
N GLY A 371 3.19 18.13 -1.96
CA GLY A 371 4.39 17.90 -2.77
C GLY A 371 5.27 16.75 -2.28
N PHE A 372 4.71 15.79 -1.53
CA PHE A 372 5.48 14.69 -0.97
C PHE A 372 5.72 13.56 -1.98
N SER A 373 6.98 13.27 -2.24
CA SER A 373 7.42 12.21 -3.14
C SER A 373 7.48 10.84 -2.47
N GLY A 374 7.52 10.79 -1.14
CA GLY A 374 7.57 9.54 -0.39
C GLY A 374 7.42 9.72 1.10
N PHE A 375 7.33 8.59 1.81
CA PHE A 375 7.09 8.53 3.24
C PHE A 375 7.94 7.46 3.92
N HIS A 376 8.50 7.80 5.07
CA HIS A 376 8.88 6.82 6.07
C HIS A 376 7.61 6.21 6.67
N ILE A 377 7.62 4.89 6.86
CA ILE A 377 6.50 4.15 7.43
C ILE A 377 6.70 4.01 8.94
N GLY A 378 5.71 4.47 9.69
CA GLY A 378 5.67 4.44 11.14
C GLY A 378 4.71 3.39 11.67
N LYS A 379 4.32 3.57 12.94
CA LYS A 379 3.50 2.62 13.68
C LYS A 379 2.11 2.47 13.06
N GLN A 380 1.59 1.24 13.03
CA GLN A 380 0.25 0.96 12.54
C GLN A 380 -0.84 1.52 13.49
N ILE A 381 -1.75 2.34 12.95
CA ILE A 381 -2.92 2.88 13.66
C ILE A 381 -4.08 1.87 13.59
N ALA A 382 -4.34 1.38 12.38
CA ALA A 382 -5.30 0.32 12.09
C ALA A 382 -4.72 -0.58 10.98
N PRO A 383 -5.20 -1.83 10.79
CA PRO A 383 -4.74 -2.68 9.69
C PRO A 383 -4.79 -1.91 8.36
N GLY A 384 -3.66 -1.75 7.67
CA GLY A 384 -3.56 -1.00 6.41
C GLY A 384 -3.51 0.53 6.53
N VAL A 385 -3.44 1.09 7.74
CA VAL A 385 -3.32 2.54 7.99
C VAL A 385 -2.19 2.82 8.99
N PRO A 386 -0.95 2.97 8.53
CA PRO A 386 0.17 3.39 9.38
C PRO A 386 0.26 4.91 9.50
N TRP A 387 0.98 5.37 10.52
CA TRP A 387 1.55 6.71 10.50
C TRP A 387 2.62 6.82 9.42
N LEU A 388 2.68 7.96 8.76
CA LEU A 388 3.64 8.30 7.72
C LEU A 388 4.40 9.56 8.13
N LYS A 389 5.65 9.68 7.67
CA LYS A 389 6.44 10.91 7.77
C LYS A 389 7.02 11.21 6.39
N ALA A 390 6.80 12.41 5.86
CA ALA A 390 7.36 12.84 4.58
C ALA A 390 8.90 12.72 4.58
N VAL A 391 9.47 12.36 3.42
CA VAL A 391 10.93 12.25 3.27
C VAL A 391 11.61 13.62 3.20
N GLU A 392 10.88 14.64 2.76
CA GLU A 392 11.39 15.99 2.53
C GLU A 392 11.48 16.81 3.82
N GLU A 393 10.54 16.62 4.75
CA GLU A 393 10.35 17.49 5.91
C GLU A 393 9.58 16.76 7.04
N PRO A 394 9.61 17.25 8.30
CA PRO A 394 8.99 16.58 9.44
C PRO A 394 7.45 16.79 9.49
N ILE A 395 6.77 16.45 8.38
CA ILE A 395 5.31 16.42 8.28
C ILE A 395 4.84 14.96 8.38
N TYR A 396 3.85 14.72 9.23
CA TYR A 396 3.30 13.42 9.50
C TYR A 396 1.89 13.29 8.94
N LEU A 397 1.57 12.11 8.39
CA LEU A 397 0.28 11.85 7.78
C LEU A 397 -0.30 10.51 8.23
N ALA A 398 -1.63 10.45 8.37
CA ALA A 398 -2.39 9.22 8.48
C ALA A 398 -3.44 9.19 7.36
N LEU A 399 -3.21 8.37 6.33
CA LEU A 399 -4.04 8.33 5.12
C LEU A 399 -5.06 7.19 5.21
N LYS A 400 -6.26 7.49 5.69
CA LYS A 400 -7.29 6.46 5.90
C LYS A 400 -8.17 6.30 4.67
N SER A 401 -8.15 5.11 4.04
CA SER A 401 -9.17 4.77 3.05
C SER A 401 -10.55 4.60 3.71
N GLY A 402 -11.63 4.78 2.95
CA GLY A 402 -12.98 4.96 3.48
C GLY A 402 -13.44 3.84 4.43
N ASN A 403 -13.13 2.58 4.16
CA ASN A 403 -13.65 1.44 4.95
C ASN A 403 -12.75 1.02 6.12
N PHE A 404 -11.63 1.70 6.33
CA PHE A 404 -10.61 1.30 7.30
C PHE A 404 -10.79 1.98 8.66
N GLY A 405 -10.23 1.37 9.71
CA GLY A 405 -10.26 1.87 11.08
C GLY A 405 -11.55 1.53 11.83
N LYS A 406 -11.49 1.63 13.16
CA LYS A 406 -12.65 1.52 14.06
C LYS A 406 -13.35 2.87 14.21
N VAL A 407 -14.47 2.91 14.92
CA VAL A 407 -15.30 4.12 15.14
C VAL A 407 -14.52 5.24 15.84
N ASP A 408 -13.55 4.90 16.68
CA ASP A 408 -12.67 5.81 17.42
C ASP A 408 -11.37 6.17 16.67
N PHE A 409 -11.28 5.92 15.35
CA PHE A 409 -10.04 6.08 14.59
C PHE A 409 -9.37 7.46 14.75
N PHE A 410 -10.12 8.55 14.63
CA PHE A 410 -9.55 9.92 14.63
C PHE A 410 -8.93 10.30 15.98
N GLU A 411 -9.59 9.96 17.10
CA GLU A 411 -9.05 10.19 18.45
C GLU A 411 -7.92 9.20 18.76
N PHE A 412 -8.06 7.94 18.36
CA PHE A 412 -7.08 6.89 18.62
C PHE A 412 -5.75 7.20 17.94
N ALA A 413 -5.77 7.66 16.68
CA ALA A 413 -4.58 8.07 15.96
C ALA A 413 -3.76 9.13 16.72
N GLN A 414 -4.45 10.13 17.28
CA GLN A 414 -3.82 11.23 18.04
C GLN A 414 -3.30 10.77 19.40
N GLY A 415 -4.00 9.85 20.07
CA GLY A 415 -3.56 9.28 21.35
C GLY A 415 -2.23 8.53 21.27
N MET A 416 -1.78 8.17 20.06
CA MET A 416 -0.48 7.52 19.83
C MET A 416 0.69 8.50 19.67
N ALA A 417 0.43 9.79 19.42
CA ALA A 417 1.48 10.79 19.22
C ALA A 417 2.19 11.12 20.55
N VAL A 418 3.52 11.12 20.54
CA VAL A 418 4.36 11.23 21.76
C VAL A 418 5.03 12.59 21.84
#